data_AF-A0A4V2SH22-F1
#
_entry.id   AF-A0A4V2SH22-F1
#
_cell.length_a   1.000
_cell.length_b   1.000
_cell.length_c   1.000
_cell.angle_alpha   90.00
_cell.angle_beta   90.00
_cell.angle_gamma   90.00
#
_symmetry.space_group_name_H-M   'P 1'
#
loop_
_entity.id
_entity.type
_entity.pdbx_description
1 polymer ?
#
loop_
_entity_poly.entity_id
_entity_poly.type
_entity_poly.pdbx_seq_one_letter_code
_entity_poly.pdbx_strand_id
1 'polypeptide(L)'
;MMLSLFARRGMYALFAASALLLAACGGGSSDGSAQLRVLNASTDVDSIDLDVDGTTEFSAVASDAVTAYTKIDADSYTLKVRANGASSTLVTGTYSLSKSKHYTGIVWGRSGALKLVTLPEDSDTDDIDDGYGQLRVYNATTDAGSFDVYLTQEDADLADSSALASSVSSSTLGSYKDVGIGSYRLRVTTAGDVDDVRLDVSDITINEYEYSTLIITAGTGGVLVNGLVLVQQGDLTTAKNTQARIRVIAGAESRGTVNATLDGSTLATLVSPSVGSYQRISAGDGALTVKVAGTTVSSATQTFKPGADYTLIAYGTAGSDAAVKLISDDNRLPTSSTRYRMRLINAASTTDPITLSVDYAALVTDVSPGSASSFVTATYNDEARIDITTSSGGDYLYTQEDANLQSYGVYTVFLLGGNSTPTGVLRKDR
;
A
#
# COMPACT_ATOMS: atom_id res chain seq x y z
N MET A 1 58.52 -15.41 -42.43
CA MET A 1 59.49 -16.48 -42.78
C MET A 1 58.87 -17.81 -42.36
N MET A 2 58.52 -18.60 -43.38
CA MET A 2 58.22 -20.05 -43.39
C MET A 2 56.97 -20.59 -42.66
N LEU A 3 55.92 -20.79 -43.49
CA LEU A 3 54.88 -21.82 -43.42
C LEU A 3 55.47 -23.24 -43.56
N SER A 4 54.83 -24.24 -42.93
CA SER A 4 54.61 -25.60 -43.45
C SER A 4 53.25 -26.09 -42.87
N LEU A 5 52.18 -26.51 -43.55
CA LEU A 5 51.82 -27.31 -44.75
C LEU A 5 51.83 -28.85 -44.57
N PHE A 6 50.61 -29.42 -44.77
CA PHE A 6 50.19 -30.81 -45.06
C PHE A 6 50.03 -31.79 -43.87
N ALA A 7 49.11 -32.77 -43.84
CA ALA A 7 47.82 -33.09 -44.47
C ALA A 7 47.35 -34.42 -43.82
N ARG A 8 46.12 -34.49 -43.27
CA ARG A 8 44.92 -35.20 -43.77
C ARG A 8 44.99 -36.73 -43.98
N ARG A 9 44.01 -37.40 -43.31
CA ARG A 9 43.30 -38.68 -43.62
C ARG A 9 44.05 -39.97 -43.24
N GLY A 10 43.48 -40.98 -42.60
CA GLY A 10 42.12 -41.36 -42.17
C GLY A 10 42.06 -42.90 -42.04
N MET A 11 41.04 -43.45 -41.34
CA MET A 11 40.37 -44.77 -41.52
C MET A 11 40.27 -45.76 -40.33
N TYR A 12 38.99 -46.16 -40.09
CA TYR A 12 38.41 -47.45 -39.64
C TYR A 12 38.85 -48.05 -38.28
N ALA A 13 38.09 -48.88 -37.55
CA ALA A 13 36.68 -49.21 -37.37
C ALA A 13 36.62 -50.18 -36.16
N LEU A 14 35.66 -49.96 -35.25
CA LEU A 14 34.80 -50.93 -34.51
C LEU A 14 35.31 -52.37 -34.17
N PHE A 15 35.41 -52.75 -32.87
CA PHE A 15 34.56 -53.76 -32.18
C PHE A 15 35.03 -54.17 -30.74
N ALA A 16 34.05 -54.23 -29.83
CA ALA A 16 33.82 -55.15 -28.67
C ALA A 16 34.68 -55.18 -27.36
N ALA A 17 34.04 -54.67 -26.30
CA ALA A 17 33.56 -55.37 -25.08
C ALA A 17 34.53 -55.97 -24.02
N SER A 18 34.44 -55.45 -22.78
CA SER A 18 34.26 -56.14 -21.46
C SER A 18 34.64 -55.17 -20.33
N ALA A 19 33.68 -54.57 -19.59
CA ALA A 19 33.06 -55.01 -18.33
C ALA A 19 33.85 -54.66 -17.03
N LEU A 20 33.15 -53.99 -16.09
CA LEU A 20 33.44 -53.74 -14.66
C LEU A 20 34.50 -52.64 -14.39
N LEU A 21 34.15 -51.48 -13.80
CA LEU A 21 33.79 -51.32 -12.38
C LEU A 21 32.81 -50.15 -12.15
N LEU A 22 31.77 -50.43 -11.37
CA LEU A 22 31.00 -49.46 -10.59
C LEU A 22 31.86 -48.88 -9.45
N ALA A 23 31.40 -47.72 -8.93
CA ALA A 23 31.77 -47.05 -7.68
C ALA A 23 32.75 -45.87 -7.81
N ALA A 24 32.20 -44.70 -8.10
CA ALA A 24 32.60 -43.46 -7.44
C ALA A 24 31.34 -42.57 -7.27
N CYS A 25 30.43 -43.02 -6.40
CA CYS A 25 29.64 -42.10 -5.59
C CYS A 25 30.60 -41.58 -4.50
N GLY A 26 30.71 -40.26 -4.34
CA GLY A 26 31.56 -39.68 -3.30
C GLY A 26 31.99 -38.25 -3.57
N GLY A 27 31.08 -37.30 -3.31
CA GLY A 27 31.37 -35.87 -3.20
C GLY A 27 30.16 -35.21 -2.56
N GLY A 28 30.14 -35.15 -1.23
CA GLY A 28 28.94 -35.04 -0.40
C GLY A 28 28.05 -33.84 -0.68
N SER A 29 26.75 -34.12 -0.81
CA SER A 29 25.70 -33.14 -0.53
C SER A 29 25.91 -32.61 0.89
N SER A 30 25.82 -31.30 1.06
CA SER A 30 25.92 -30.66 2.37
C SER A 30 24.76 -31.13 3.26
N ASP A 31 24.98 -32.17 4.05
CA ASP A 31 24.02 -32.63 5.07
C ASP A 31 23.78 -31.48 6.07
N GLY A 32 22.67 -30.77 5.90
CA GLY A 32 22.35 -29.58 6.65
C GLY A 32 21.03 -28.97 6.19
N SER A 33 20.27 -28.45 7.13
CA SER A 33 18.97 -27.82 6.87
C SER A 33 18.93 -26.40 7.39
N ALA A 34 18.12 -25.58 6.78
CA ALA A 34 17.61 -24.32 7.31
C ALA A 34 16.24 -24.53 7.98
N GLN A 35 15.77 -23.50 8.67
CA GLN A 35 14.39 -23.36 9.13
C GLN A 35 13.75 -22.19 8.38
N LEU A 36 12.62 -22.44 7.72
CA LEU A 36 11.85 -21.42 7.01
C LEU A 36 10.46 -21.30 7.63
N ARG A 37 10.02 -20.09 7.92
CA ARG A 37 8.61 -19.77 8.17
C ARG A 37 8.15 -18.67 7.23
N VAL A 38 6.84 -18.50 7.08
CA VAL A 38 6.26 -17.51 6.17
C VAL A 38 5.36 -16.55 6.93
N LEU A 39 5.52 -15.26 6.66
CA LEU A 39 4.62 -14.19 7.07
C LEU A 39 3.87 -13.66 5.84
N ASN A 40 2.54 -13.71 5.86
CA ASN A 40 1.72 -13.00 4.89
C ASN A 40 1.44 -11.57 5.40
N ALA A 41 2.27 -10.62 5.02
CA ALA A 41 2.11 -9.19 5.27
C ALA A 41 1.45 -8.46 4.07
N SER A 42 0.76 -9.18 3.18
CA SER A 42 0.05 -8.56 2.06
C SER A 42 -1.25 -7.90 2.51
N THR A 43 -1.62 -6.80 1.85
CA THR A 43 -2.79 -6.00 2.25
C THR A 43 -4.08 -6.43 1.55
N ASP A 44 -3.99 -7.04 0.37
CA ASP A 44 -5.14 -7.35 -0.48
C ASP A 44 -5.23 -8.85 -0.86
N VAL A 45 -4.50 -9.72 -0.16
CA VAL A 45 -4.58 -11.17 -0.37
C VAL A 45 -4.83 -11.86 0.96
N ASP A 46 -6.09 -12.25 1.17
CA ASP A 46 -6.59 -12.80 2.43
C ASP A 46 -5.81 -14.03 2.91
N SER A 47 -5.39 -14.89 1.98
CA SER A 47 -4.48 -16.00 2.28
C SER A 47 -3.64 -16.42 1.08
N ILE A 48 -2.43 -16.89 1.35
CA ILE A 48 -1.46 -17.32 0.34
C ILE A 48 -1.06 -18.78 0.51
N ASP A 49 -0.65 -19.40 -0.60
CA ASP A 49 0.19 -20.59 -0.61
C ASP A 49 1.62 -20.19 -1.01
N LEU A 50 2.63 -20.84 -0.41
CA LEU A 50 4.03 -20.72 -0.80
C LEU A 50 4.58 -22.09 -1.19
N ASP A 51 5.03 -22.17 -2.45
CA ASP A 51 5.66 -23.36 -3.03
C ASP A 51 7.19 -23.22 -2.97
N VAL A 52 7.88 -24.31 -2.60
CA VAL A 52 9.34 -24.48 -2.66
C VAL A 52 9.65 -25.48 -3.78
N ASP A 53 10.29 -25.02 -4.85
CA ASP A 53 10.55 -25.80 -6.08
C ASP A 53 9.32 -26.54 -6.66
N GLY A 54 8.14 -25.90 -6.52
CA GLY A 54 6.88 -26.41 -7.04
C GLY A 54 6.10 -27.31 -6.08
N THR A 55 6.64 -27.59 -4.89
CA THR A 55 5.91 -28.28 -3.81
C THR A 55 5.34 -27.25 -2.85
N THR A 56 4.03 -27.28 -2.56
CA THR A 56 3.42 -26.39 -1.57
C THR A 56 3.86 -26.79 -0.16
N GLU A 57 4.72 -25.99 0.46
CA GLU A 57 5.22 -26.22 1.82
C GLU A 57 4.41 -25.44 2.87
N PHE A 58 3.85 -24.30 2.49
CA PHE A 58 2.99 -23.50 3.34
C PHE A 58 1.69 -23.23 2.60
N SER A 59 0.55 -23.58 3.19
CA SER A 59 -0.76 -23.40 2.57
C SER A 59 -1.68 -22.59 3.47
N ALA A 60 -2.57 -21.81 2.83
CA ALA A 60 -3.58 -21.02 3.51
C ALA A 60 -3.03 -20.08 4.61
N VAL A 61 -1.84 -19.49 4.40
CA VAL A 61 -1.26 -18.53 5.34
C VAL A 61 -2.07 -17.24 5.28
N ALA A 62 -2.91 -17.02 6.31
CA ALA A 62 -3.79 -15.86 6.40
C ALA A 62 -3.01 -14.54 6.45
N SER A 63 -3.59 -13.45 5.96
CA SER A 63 -3.04 -12.11 6.11
C SER A 63 -2.79 -11.80 7.58
N ASP A 64 -1.66 -11.12 7.85
CA ASP A 64 -1.14 -10.79 9.17
C ASP A 64 -0.85 -12.01 10.08
N ALA A 65 -0.61 -13.19 9.48
CA ALA A 65 -0.19 -14.38 10.20
C ALA A 65 1.22 -14.82 9.81
N VAL A 66 1.96 -15.35 10.79
CA VAL A 66 3.23 -16.05 10.62
C VAL A 66 3.05 -17.54 10.91
N THR A 67 3.68 -18.39 10.10
CA THR A 67 3.63 -19.84 10.31
C THR A 67 4.64 -20.30 11.37
N ALA A 68 4.53 -21.56 11.80
CA ALA A 68 5.64 -22.27 12.40
C ALA A 68 6.79 -22.48 11.39
N TYR A 69 7.98 -22.81 11.89
CA TYR A 69 9.11 -23.18 11.05
C TYR A 69 8.93 -24.58 10.44
N THR A 70 9.28 -24.68 9.17
CA THR A 70 9.46 -25.92 8.43
C THR A 70 10.95 -26.10 8.15
N LYS A 71 11.46 -27.30 8.42
CA LYS A 71 12.82 -27.70 8.08
C LYS A 71 12.92 -27.88 6.57
N ILE A 72 13.79 -27.11 5.93
CA ILE A 72 14.10 -27.21 4.50
C ILE A 72 15.60 -27.50 4.37
N ASP A 73 16.00 -28.36 3.43
CA ASP A 73 17.43 -28.60 3.21
C ASP A 73 18.16 -27.31 2.80
N ALA A 74 19.46 -27.24 3.07
CA ALA A 74 20.24 -26.08 2.68
C ALA A 74 20.53 -26.12 1.18
N ASP A 75 19.83 -25.29 0.41
CA ASP A 75 20.01 -25.15 -1.04
C ASP A 75 19.46 -23.81 -1.55
N SER A 76 19.49 -23.58 -2.86
CA SER A 76 18.79 -22.49 -3.54
C SER A 76 17.50 -22.99 -4.17
N TYR A 77 16.39 -22.37 -3.77
CA TYR A 77 15.05 -22.76 -4.17
C TYR A 77 14.38 -21.70 -5.02
N THR A 78 13.54 -22.13 -5.95
CA THR A 78 12.53 -21.27 -6.55
C THR A 78 11.32 -21.21 -5.62
N LEU A 79 11.12 -20.06 -4.98
CA LEU A 79 9.93 -19.80 -4.18
C LEU A 79 8.85 -19.17 -5.04
N LYS A 80 7.64 -19.71 -4.96
CA LYS A 80 6.45 -19.18 -5.65
C LYS A 80 5.35 -18.88 -4.67
N VAL A 81 4.74 -17.72 -4.81
CA VAL A 81 3.56 -17.33 -4.03
C VAL A 81 2.33 -17.36 -4.94
N ARG A 82 1.25 -17.94 -4.43
CA ARG A 82 -0.07 -17.93 -5.07
C ARG A 82 -1.10 -17.44 -4.06
N ALA A 83 -2.21 -16.88 -4.53
CA ALA A 83 -3.39 -16.82 -3.68
C ALA A 83 -3.79 -18.26 -3.32
N ASN A 84 -4.25 -18.47 -2.09
CA ASN A 84 -4.62 -19.80 -1.61
C ASN A 84 -5.60 -20.50 -2.56
N GLY A 85 -5.25 -21.72 -2.99
CA GLY A 85 -6.05 -22.53 -3.90
C GLY A 85 -6.08 -22.04 -5.36
N ALA A 86 -5.42 -20.93 -5.70
CA ALA A 86 -5.29 -20.46 -7.08
C ALA A 86 -4.10 -21.13 -7.78
N SER A 87 -4.18 -21.33 -9.10
CA SER A 87 -3.07 -21.87 -9.89
C SER A 87 -2.09 -20.80 -10.38
N SER A 88 -2.51 -19.54 -10.43
CA SER A 88 -1.69 -18.43 -10.93
C SER A 88 -0.64 -18.00 -9.93
N THR A 89 0.62 -18.00 -10.34
CA THR A 89 1.73 -17.42 -9.57
C THR A 89 1.61 -15.90 -9.52
N LEU A 90 1.64 -15.34 -8.32
CA LEU A 90 1.66 -13.90 -8.06
C LEU A 90 3.09 -13.39 -7.88
N VAL A 91 3.98 -14.19 -7.27
CA VAL A 91 5.39 -13.88 -7.07
C VAL A 91 6.23 -15.11 -7.36
N THR A 92 7.38 -14.94 -7.99
CA THR A 92 8.39 -16.00 -8.14
C THR A 92 9.78 -15.40 -7.97
N GLY A 93 10.68 -16.13 -7.32
CA GLY A 93 12.07 -15.71 -7.16
C GLY A 93 12.97 -16.85 -6.69
N THR A 94 14.28 -16.66 -6.79
CA THR A 94 15.28 -17.62 -6.31
C THR A 94 15.82 -17.14 -4.96
N TYR A 95 15.80 -18.03 -3.96
CA TYR A 95 16.22 -17.72 -2.60
C TYR A 95 17.11 -18.84 -2.08
N SER A 96 18.25 -18.46 -1.49
CA SER A 96 19.20 -19.42 -0.91
C SER A 96 18.97 -19.55 0.59
N LEU A 97 18.83 -20.78 1.05
CA LEU A 97 18.71 -21.14 2.47
C LEU A 97 20.00 -21.81 2.92
N SER A 98 20.64 -21.23 3.93
CA SER A 98 21.92 -21.74 4.44
C SER A 98 21.73 -22.71 5.60
N LYS A 99 22.61 -23.70 5.71
CA LYS A 99 22.61 -24.67 6.81
C LYS A 99 22.65 -23.98 8.17
N SER A 100 21.83 -24.48 9.11
CA SER A 100 21.75 -24.01 10.49
C SER A 100 21.37 -22.52 10.60
N LYS A 101 20.52 -22.04 9.68
CA LYS A 101 19.97 -20.69 9.71
C LYS A 101 18.44 -20.68 9.73
N HIS A 102 17.87 -19.64 10.31
CA HIS A 102 16.45 -19.36 10.38
C HIS A 102 16.10 -18.20 9.45
N TYR A 103 14.98 -18.37 8.73
CA TYR A 103 14.46 -17.36 7.83
C TYR A 103 12.96 -17.17 8.01
N THR A 104 12.53 -15.91 7.96
CA THR A 104 11.13 -15.57 7.68
C THR A 104 10.98 -15.07 6.26
N GLY A 105 10.22 -15.78 5.43
CA GLY A 105 9.76 -15.29 4.14
C GLY A 105 8.57 -14.34 4.33
N ILE A 106 8.76 -13.05 4.04
CA ILE A 106 7.69 -12.05 4.11
C ILE A 106 7.12 -11.82 2.71
N VAL A 107 5.86 -12.19 2.53
CA VAL A 107 5.07 -11.81 1.36
C VAL A 107 4.36 -10.50 1.65
N TRP A 108 4.53 -9.49 0.82
CA TRP A 108 3.96 -8.16 1.07
C TRP A 108 3.56 -7.43 -0.21
N GLY A 109 2.83 -6.34 -0.05
CA GLY A 109 2.33 -5.50 -1.13
C GLY A 109 0.87 -5.76 -1.47
N ARG A 110 0.49 -5.39 -2.70
CA ARG A 110 -0.88 -5.49 -3.25
C ARG A 110 -0.99 -6.68 -4.18
N SER A 111 -2.20 -7.22 -4.39
CA SER A 111 -2.43 -8.43 -5.21
C SER A 111 -1.87 -8.38 -6.63
N GLY A 112 -1.81 -7.20 -7.26
CA GLY A 112 -1.22 -6.97 -8.59
C GLY A 112 0.28 -6.62 -8.62
N ALA A 113 0.93 -6.53 -7.46
CA ALA A 113 2.35 -6.16 -7.32
C ALA A 113 2.95 -6.73 -6.03
N LEU A 114 2.63 -7.99 -5.71
CA LEU A 114 3.18 -8.66 -4.54
C LEU A 114 4.70 -8.82 -4.68
N LYS A 115 5.38 -8.84 -3.54
CA LYS A 115 6.81 -9.09 -3.41
C LYS A 115 7.06 -10.12 -2.30
N LEU A 116 8.18 -10.81 -2.41
CA LEU A 116 8.68 -11.74 -1.40
C LEU A 116 10.11 -11.36 -1.04
N VAL A 117 10.41 -11.28 0.25
CA VAL A 117 11.76 -11.12 0.79
C VAL A 117 11.98 -12.17 1.88
N THR A 118 13.21 -12.62 2.07
CA THR A 118 13.59 -13.45 3.22
C THR A 118 14.36 -12.60 4.22
N LEU A 119 13.95 -12.65 5.49
CA LEU A 119 14.69 -12.05 6.60
C LEU A 119 15.50 -13.13 7.31
N PRO A 120 16.81 -12.94 7.53
CA PRO A 120 17.59 -13.80 8.41
C PRO A 120 17.22 -13.51 9.88
N GLU A 121 17.25 -14.56 10.69
CA GLU A 121 16.77 -14.58 12.08
C GLU A 121 17.76 -15.24 13.06
N ASP A 122 19.06 -15.17 12.78
CA ASP A 122 20.12 -15.72 13.63
C ASP A 122 21.07 -14.63 14.16
N SER A 123 20.55 -13.44 14.48
CA SER A 123 21.31 -12.46 15.27
C SER A 123 21.49 -12.97 16.69
N ASP A 124 22.67 -12.78 17.27
CA ASP A 124 23.04 -13.33 18.57
C ASP A 124 22.54 -12.44 19.70
N THR A 125 21.61 -12.93 20.52
CA THR A 125 21.02 -12.14 21.61
C THR A 125 22.03 -11.78 22.69
N ASP A 126 23.15 -12.50 22.78
CA ASP A 126 24.25 -12.18 23.69
C ASP A 126 25.00 -10.90 23.27
N ASP A 127 24.79 -10.39 22.04
CA ASP A 127 25.32 -9.10 21.57
C ASP A 127 24.45 -7.90 22.01
N ILE A 128 23.35 -8.13 22.74
CA ILE A 128 22.46 -7.06 23.23
C ILE A 128 22.84 -6.72 24.68
N ASP A 129 23.10 -5.43 24.94
CA ASP A 129 23.41 -4.91 26.28
C ASP A 129 22.21 -5.04 27.25
N ASP A 130 22.49 -5.23 28.54
CA ASP A 130 21.49 -5.24 29.62
C ASP A 130 20.60 -3.98 29.57
N GLY A 131 19.29 -4.18 29.71
CA GLY A 131 18.27 -3.13 29.66
C GLY A 131 17.83 -2.72 28.26
N TYR A 132 18.27 -3.43 27.21
CA TYR A 132 17.92 -3.15 25.82
C TYR A 132 17.31 -4.35 25.10
N GLY A 133 16.47 -4.03 24.11
CA GLY A 133 16.22 -4.87 22.94
C GLY A 133 16.72 -4.17 21.68
N GLN A 134 16.68 -4.83 20.54
CA GLN A 134 17.08 -4.26 19.25
C GLN A 134 15.92 -4.26 18.25
N LEU A 135 15.63 -3.09 17.67
CA LEU A 135 14.58 -2.92 16.67
C LEU A 135 15.17 -2.46 15.33
N ARG A 136 14.78 -3.11 14.24
CA ARG A 136 14.99 -2.61 12.88
C ARG A 136 13.65 -2.41 12.17
N VAL A 137 13.66 -1.60 11.12
CA VAL A 137 12.45 -1.27 10.36
C VAL A 137 12.53 -1.85 8.95
N TYR A 138 11.45 -2.44 8.47
CA TYR A 138 11.27 -2.85 7.08
C TYR A 138 10.07 -2.14 6.46
N ASN A 139 10.28 -1.44 5.34
CA ASN A 139 9.19 -0.84 4.58
C ASN A 139 8.64 -1.86 3.57
N ALA A 140 7.56 -2.54 3.95
CA ALA A 140 6.84 -3.53 3.17
C ALA A 140 5.63 -2.92 2.43
N THR A 141 5.79 -1.72 1.88
CA THR A 141 4.79 -1.08 1.03
C THR A 141 5.43 -0.17 -0.01
N THR A 142 4.84 -0.10 -1.20
CA THR A 142 5.16 0.94 -2.20
C THR A 142 4.26 2.16 -2.04
N ASP A 143 3.04 1.95 -1.52
CA ASP A 143 2.04 2.99 -1.44
C ASP A 143 2.49 4.10 -0.51
N ALA A 144 3.08 3.82 0.65
CA ALA A 144 3.39 4.85 1.63
C ALA A 144 4.57 5.76 1.25
N GLY A 145 5.28 5.51 0.15
CA GLY A 145 6.55 6.20 -0.12
C GLY A 145 7.56 6.00 1.02
N SER A 146 8.47 6.97 1.19
CA SER A 146 9.40 6.99 2.32
C SER A 146 8.72 7.58 3.57
N PHE A 147 9.04 7.02 4.73
CA PHE A 147 8.49 7.46 6.01
C PHE A 147 9.58 7.59 7.08
N ASP A 148 9.26 8.33 8.13
CA ASP A 148 10.00 8.34 9.39
C ASP A 148 9.24 7.53 10.45
N VAL A 149 9.97 6.82 11.31
CA VAL A 149 9.44 6.01 12.41
C VAL A 149 9.90 6.59 13.72
N TYR A 150 8.97 6.79 14.64
CA TYR A 150 9.18 7.29 15.97
C TYR A 150 8.69 6.28 16.99
N LEU A 151 9.51 6.08 18.02
CA LEU A 151 9.16 5.26 19.17
C LEU A 151 9.39 6.13 20.41
N THR A 152 8.31 6.45 21.11
CA THR A 152 8.29 7.53 22.10
C THR A 152 7.46 7.16 23.32
N GLN A 153 7.58 7.92 24.40
CA GLN A 153 6.61 7.85 25.50
C GLN A 153 5.23 8.37 25.04
N GLU A 154 4.17 7.94 25.72
CA GLU A 154 2.77 8.15 25.29
C GLU A 154 2.42 9.63 25.05
N ASP A 155 2.87 10.50 25.96
CA ASP A 155 2.57 11.95 25.96
C ASP A 155 3.65 12.80 25.27
N ALA A 156 4.68 12.18 24.65
CA ALA A 156 5.76 12.93 24.03
C ALA A 156 5.28 13.68 22.77
N ASP A 157 5.64 14.96 22.65
CA ASP A 157 5.41 15.72 21.42
C ASP A 157 6.28 15.17 20.29
N LEU A 158 5.66 14.91 19.15
CA LEU A 158 6.35 14.40 17.97
C LEU A 158 7.27 15.46 17.35
N ALA A 159 6.94 16.75 17.48
CA ALA A 159 7.75 17.84 16.97
C ALA A 159 9.12 17.95 17.66
N ASP A 160 9.21 17.52 18.92
CA ASP A 160 10.43 17.50 19.72
C ASP A 160 11.14 16.13 19.71
N SER A 161 10.54 15.13 19.07
CA SER A 161 11.04 13.75 19.07
C SER A 161 12.02 13.50 17.93
N SER A 162 13.06 12.69 18.19
CA SER A 162 13.92 12.16 17.13
C SER A 162 13.34 10.87 16.55
N ALA A 163 13.45 10.72 15.23
CA ALA A 163 13.03 9.50 14.58
C ALA A 163 13.97 8.34 14.95
N LEU A 164 13.39 7.20 15.36
CA LEU A 164 14.10 5.95 15.46
C LEU A 164 14.65 5.54 14.10
N ALA A 165 13.91 5.72 13.00
CA ALA A 165 14.40 5.49 11.65
C ALA A 165 13.89 6.58 10.70
N SER A 166 14.78 7.17 9.92
CA SER A 166 14.43 8.27 9.01
C SER A 166 14.50 7.85 7.55
N SER A 167 13.61 8.41 6.73
CA SER A 167 13.56 8.27 5.28
C SER A 167 13.62 6.82 4.81
N VAL A 168 12.90 5.93 5.51
CA VAL A 168 12.86 4.50 5.20
C VAL A 168 12.10 4.29 3.89
N SER A 169 12.85 4.09 2.81
CA SER A 169 12.31 3.89 1.47
C SER A 169 11.71 2.50 1.27
N SER A 170 10.82 2.35 0.30
CA SER A 170 10.15 1.08 -0.01
C SER A 170 11.14 -0.06 -0.25
N SER A 171 10.83 -1.26 0.25
CA SER A 171 11.65 -2.47 0.13
C SER A 171 12.98 -2.41 0.88
N THR A 172 13.22 -1.40 1.72
CA THR A 172 14.46 -1.25 2.49
C THR A 172 14.33 -1.86 3.87
N LEU A 173 15.33 -2.69 4.23
CA LEU A 173 15.54 -3.21 5.57
C LEU A 173 16.61 -2.37 6.27
N GLY A 174 16.23 -1.72 7.36
CA GLY A 174 17.17 -0.97 8.20
C GLY A 174 18.09 -1.89 9.00
N SER A 175 19.15 -1.30 9.53
CA SER A 175 19.98 -1.91 10.57
C SER A 175 19.23 -1.91 11.91
N TYR A 176 19.60 -2.84 12.79
CA TYR A 176 19.12 -2.83 14.17
C TYR A 176 19.62 -1.60 14.92
N LYS A 177 18.80 -1.15 15.86
CA LYS A 177 19.09 -0.06 16.79
C LYS A 177 18.75 -0.50 18.19
N ASP A 178 19.58 -0.14 19.15
CA ASP A 178 19.29 -0.37 20.57
C ASP A 178 18.10 0.49 20.99
N VAL A 179 17.15 -0.15 21.66
CA VAL A 179 15.96 0.48 22.21
C VAL A 179 15.85 -0.01 23.64
N GLY A 180 15.76 0.95 24.59
CA GLY A 180 15.55 0.59 25.99
C GLY A 180 14.29 -0.25 26.16
N ILE A 181 14.29 -1.15 27.14
CA ILE A 181 13.09 -1.94 27.43
C ILE A 181 11.93 -1.05 27.87
N GLY A 182 10.71 -1.43 27.51
CA GLY A 182 9.51 -0.72 27.95
C GLY A 182 8.36 -0.76 26.96
N SER A 183 7.28 -0.05 27.31
CA SER A 183 6.13 0.19 26.43
C SER A 183 6.26 1.57 25.79
N TYR A 184 5.93 1.64 24.50
CA TYR A 184 6.11 2.81 23.67
C TYR A 184 4.89 3.07 22.79
N ARG A 185 4.71 4.33 22.44
CA ARG A 185 3.84 4.77 21.36
C ARG A 185 4.63 4.78 20.05
N LEU A 186 4.15 4.02 19.07
CA LEU A 186 4.67 3.97 17.70
C LEU A 186 3.94 5.00 16.84
N ARG A 187 4.71 5.90 16.23
CA ARG A 187 4.20 6.87 15.24
C ARG A 187 5.00 6.77 13.95
N VAL A 188 4.31 6.79 12.82
CA VAL A 188 4.92 6.79 11.48
C VAL A 188 4.42 8.02 10.74
N THR A 189 5.33 8.78 10.14
CA THR A 189 4.99 10.01 9.40
C THR A 189 5.54 9.96 7.99
N THR A 190 5.12 10.88 7.12
CA THR A 190 5.88 11.15 5.89
C THR A 190 7.30 11.55 6.24
N ALA A 191 8.27 11.08 5.44
CA ALA A 191 9.67 11.43 5.65
C ALA A 191 9.86 12.96 5.62
N GLY A 192 10.40 13.52 6.70
CA GLY A 192 10.64 14.94 6.87
C GLY A 192 9.42 15.80 7.16
N ASP A 193 8.25 15.21 7.39
CA ASP A 193 7.00 15.91 7.70
C ASP A 193 6.31 15.25 8.90
N VAL A 194 6.50 15.83 10.08
CA VAL A 194 5.94 15.33 11.35
C VAL A 194 4.43 15.56 11.48
N ASP A 195 3.85 16.43 10.66
CA ASP A 195 2.42 16.74 10.71
C ASP A 195 1.58 15.70 9.93
N ASP A 196 2.17 15.06 8.90
CA ASP A 196 1.54 13.96 8.16
C ASP A 196 1.74 12.60 8.86
N VAL A 197 1.07 12.43 9.99
CA VAL A 197 1.04 11.16 10.75
C VAL A 197 0.16 10.13 10.05
N ARG A 198 0.76 8.98 9.72
CA ARG A 198 0.15 7.88 8.95
C ARG A 198 -0.10 6.61 9.75
N LEU A 199 0.48 6.47 10.93
CA LEU A 199 0.17 5.47 11.94
C LEU A 199 0.45 6.07 13.32
N ASP A 200 -0.40 5.76 14.29
CA ASP A 200 -0.30 6.20 15.67
C ASP A 200 -0.93 5.13 16.57
N VAL A 201 -0.09 4.33 17.23
CA VAL A 201 -0.50 3.15 18.00
C VAL A 201 0.30 3.09 19.30
N SER A 202 -0.40 2.98 20.42
CA SER A 202 0.19 2.83 21.76
C SER A 202 0.57 1.37 22.05
N ASP A 203 1.23 1.15 23.18
CA ASP A 203 1.51 -0.18 23.75
C ASP A 203 2.40 -1.11 22.91
N ILE A 204 3.36 -0.54 22.16
CA ILE A 204 4.43 -1.32 21.54
C ILE A 204 5.48 -1.67 22.59
N THR A 205 5.58 -2.96 22.93
CA THR A 205 6.52 -3.45 23.93
C THR A 205 7.86 -3.83 23.29
N ILE A 206 8.96 -3.42 23.95
CA ILE A 206 10.32 -3.87 23.68
C ILE A 206 10.81 -4.61 24.91
N ASN A 207 11.16 -5.89 24.76
CA ASN A 207 11.74 -6.69 25.83
C ASN A 207 13.25 -6.75 25.73
N GLU A 208 13.86 -7.18 26.84
CA GLU A 208 15.30 -7.36 26.96
C GLU A 208 15.77 -8.53 26.09
N TYR A 209 16.97 -8.38 25.50
CA TYR A 209 17.62 -9.43 24.70
C TYR A 209 16.80 -9.93 23.51
N GLU A 210 15.91 -9.09 22.95
CA GLU A 210 15.12 -9.44 21.77
C GLU A 210 15.54 -8.65 20.52
N TYR A 211 15.72 -9.36 19.41
CA TYR A 211 15.74 -8.75 18.08
C TYR A 211 14.33 -8.71 17.51
N SER A 212 13.86 -7.52 17.12
CA SER A 212 12.55 -7.30 16.52
C SER A 212 12.67 -6.59 15.17
N THR A 213 11.82 -6.96 14.22
CA THR A 213 11.63 -6.24 12.97
C THR A 213 10.24 -5.59 12.95
N LEU A 214 10.17 -4.26 12.94
CA LEU A 214 8.96 -3.52 12.65
C LEU A 214 8.74 -3.47 11.13
N ILE A 215 7.74 -4.18 10.66
CA ILE A 215 7.35 -4.25 9.25
C ILE A 215 6.17 -3.30 9.04
N ILE A 216 6.35 -2.29 8.17
CA ILE A 216 5.29 -1.33 7.83
C ILE A 216 4.62 -1.73 6.53
N THR A 217 3.30 -1.93 6.56
CA THR A 217 2.48 -2.29 5.40
C THR A 217 1.47 -1.20 5.06
N ALA A 218 0.91 -1.23 3.85
CA ALA A 218 -0.11 -0.25 3.47
C ALA A 218 -1.41 -0.45 4.27
N GLY A 219 -2.10 0.66 4.58
CA GLY A 219 -3.51 0.65 4.95
C GLY A 219 -4.42 0.48 3.74
N THR A 220 -5.72 0.28 3.96
CA THR A 220 -6.69 -0.03 2.90
C THR A 220 -6.74 1.02 1.78
N GLY A 221 -6.73 2.31 2.12
CA GLY A 221 -6.83 3.44 1.20
C GLY A 221 -5.51 3.86 0.55
N GLY A 222 -4.37 3.34 1.01
CA GLY A 222 -3.05 3.56 0.41
C GLY A 222 -2.20 4.66 1.06
N VAL A 223 -2.77 5.57 1.86
CA VAL A 223 -1.97 6.62 2.54
C VAL A 223 -1.61 6.27 3.97
N LEU A 224 -2.60 5.92 4.79
CA LEU A 224 -2.35 5.41 6.13
C LEU A 224 -1.61 4.07 6.04
N VAL A 225 -0.82 3.76 7.06
CA VAL A 225 -0.01 2.53 7.13
C VAL A 225 -0.39 1.70 8.36
N ASN A 226 0.02 0.45 8.37
CA ASN A 226 -0.08 -0.48 9.50
C ASN A 226 1.33 -0.93 9.93
N GLY A 227 1.47 -1.40 11.16
CA GLY A 227 2.68 -2.04 11.67
C GLY A 227 2.47 -3.51 11.99
N LEU A 228 3.53 -4.29 11.87
CA LEU A 228 3.68 -5.65 12.37
C LEU A 228 5.04 -5.74 13.07
N VAL A 229 5.07 -6.15 14.32
CA VAL A 229 6.32 -6.35 15.09
C VAL A 229 6.61 -7.84 15.12
N LEU A 230 7.65 -8.25 14.40
CA LEU A 230 8.09 -9.64 14.35
C LEU A 230 9.31 -9.82 15.24
N VAL A 231 9.16 -10.59 16.32
CA VAL A 231 10.30 -11.01 17.14
C VAL A 231 11.05 -12.13 16.41
N GLN A 232 12.37 -12.01 16.36
CA GLN A 232 13.25 -13.02 15.78
C GLN A 232 12.98 -14.38 16.41
N GLN A 233 12.65 -15.40 15.60
CA GLN A 233 12.28 -16.75 16.08
C GLN A 233 11.11 -16.80 17.07
N GLY A 234 10.41 -15.68 17.28
CA GLY A 234 9.32 -15.52 18.24
C GLY A 234 8.02 -15.07 17.58
N ASP A 235 7.16 -14.43 18.38
CA ASP A 235 5.80 -14.10 17.96
C ASP A 235 5.72 -12.88 17.03
N LEU A 236 4.57 -12.77 16.37
CA LEU A 236 4.15 -11.61 15.59
C LEU A 236 3.08 -10.84 16.35
N THR A 237 3.32 -9.56 16.60
CA THR A 237 2.34 -8.64 17.19
C THR A 237 1.87 -7.64 16.15
N THR A 238 0.56 -7.49 15.97
CA THR A 238 -0.01 -6.54 15.00
C THR A 238 -0.22 -5.16 15.63
N ALA A 239 0.29 -4.11 14.98
CA ALA A 239 0.07 -2.71 15.34
C ALA A 239 -0.76 -2.03 14.24
N LYS A 240 -2.06 -2.35 14.17
CA LYS A 240 -2.94 -1.87 13.11
C LYS A 240 -3.39 -0.45 13.34
N ASN A 241 -3.55 0.30 12.25
CA ASN A 241 -4.13 1.62 12.29
C ASN A 241 -5.59 1.53 12.76
N THR A 242 -6.00 2.46 13.60
CA THR A 242 -7.38 2.57 14.11
C THR A 242 -8.10 3.81 13.56
N GLN A 243 -7.46 4.53 12.64
CA GLN A 243 -8.00 5.74 12.03
C GLN A 243 -8.39 5.49 10.57
N ALA A 244 -9.29 6.32 10.07
CA ALA A 244 -9.58 6.51 8.65
C ALA A 244 -9.33 7.98 8.28
N ARG A 245 -9.46 8.34 7.01
CA ARG A 245 -9.45 9.75 6.59
C ARG A 245 -10.71 10.11 5.84
N ILE A 246 -11.18 11.34 6.02
CA ILE A 246 -12.35 11.87 5.31
C ILE A 246 -12.08 13.29 4.83
N ARG A 247 -12.54 13.63 3.63
CA ARG A 247 -12.66 15.01 3.15
C ARG A 247 -14.09 15.36 2.81
N VAL A 248 -14.42 16.64 2.87
CA VAL A 248 -15.76 17.15 2.53
C VAL A 248 -15.69 17.97 1.25
N ILE A 249 -16.64 17.76 0.35
CA ILE A 249 -16.81 18.49 -0.91
C ILE A 249 -18.12 19.26 -0.84
N ALA A 250 -18.05 20.55 -1.14
CA ALA A 250 -19.19 21.44 -1.17
C ALA A 250 -19.50 21.83 -2.62
N GLY A 251 -20.56 21.24 -3.17
CA GLY A 251 -21.13 21.54 -4.48
C GLY A 251 -22.60 21.95 -4.38
N ALA A 252 -23.01 22.54 -3.26
CA ALA A 252 -24.37 23.00 -3.05
C ALA A 252 -24.66 24.29 -3.83
N GLU A 253 -25.84 24.39 -4.43
CA GLU A 253 -26.19 25.52 -5.29
C GLU A 253 -26.28 26.86 -4.54
N SER A 254 -26.26 27.96 -5.28
CA SER A 254 -26.34 29.34 -4.74
C SER A 254 -25.27 29.66 -3.70
N ARG A 255 -24.07 29.10 -3.88
CA ARG A 255 -22.94 29.21 -2.95
C ARG A 255 -23.29 28.77 -1.52
N GLY A 256 -24.16 27.76 -1.39
CA GLY A 256 -24.60 27.25 -0.11
C GLY A 256 -23.43 26.78 0.77
N THR A 257 -23.50 27.10 2.06
CA THR A 257 -22.54 26.61 3.07
C THR A 257 -22.84 25.15 3.41
N VAL A 258 -21.84 24.29 3.31
CA VAL A 258 -21.87 22.88 3.73
C VAL A 258 -21.17 22.77 5.09
N ASN A 259 -21.87 22.26 6.08
CA ASN A 259 -21.31 21.92 7.39
C ASN A 259 -21.46 20.41 7.60
N ALA A 260 -20.36 19.73 7.88
CA ALA A 260 -20.35 18.30 8.18
C ALA A 260 -19.75 18.05 9.56
N THR A 261 -20.38 17.16 10.32
CA THR A 261 -19.97 16.77 11.67
C THR A 261 -19.99 15.26 11.82
N LEU A 262 -19.06 14.71 12.60
CA LEU A 262 -18.99 13.30 12.99
C LEU A 262 -19.04 13.24 14.52
N ASP A 263 -20.06 12.58 15.07
CA ASP A 263 -20.29 12.50 16.52
C ASP A 263 -20.29 13.87 17.20
N GLY A 264 -20.85 14.88 16.49
CA GLY A 264 -20.91 16.27 16.94
C GLY A 264 -19.64 17.09 16.71
N SER A 265 -18.50 16.45 16.41
CA SER A 265 -17.24 17.14 16.08
C SER A 265 -17.27 17.65 14.64
N THR A 266 -16.85 18.89 14.41
CA THR A 266 -16.85 19.48 13.05
C THR A 266 -15.76 18.85 12.19
N LEU A 267 -16.17 18.25 11.08
CA LEU A 267 -15.26 17.80 10.02
C LEU A 267 -14.89 18.96 9.08
N ALA A 268 -15.88 19.72 8.63
CA ALA A 268 -15.64 20.86 7.75
C ALA A 268 -16.79 21.84 7.78
N THR A 269 -16.48 23.11 7.52
CA THR A 269 -17.45 24.15 7.14
C THR A 269 -16.92 24.83 5.89
N LEU A 270 -17.63 24.65 4.78
CA LEU A 270 -17.17 25.01 3.44
C LEU A 270 -18.24 25.84 2.72
N VAL A 271 -17.82 26.83 1.94
CA VAL A 271 -18.72 27.56 1.02
C VAL A 271 -18.58 26.97 -0.37
N SER A 272 -19.69 26.63 -1.03
CA SER A 272 -19.66 26.04 -2.37
C SER A 272 -19.30 27.09 -3.44
N PRO A 273 -18.61 26.71 -4.53
CA PRO A 273 -17.93 25.42 -4.75
C PRO A 273 -16.60 25.32 -3.97
N SER A 274 -16.35 24.21 -3.28
CA SER A 274 -15.03 23.95 -2.69
C SER A 274 -14.75 22.47 -2.43
N VAL A 275 -13.45 22.13 -2.46
CA VAL A 275 -12.89 20.82 -2.08
C VAL A 275 -12.07 21.01 -0.81
N GLY A 276 -12.50 20.40 0.30
CA GLY A 276 -11.75 20.38 1.55
C GLY A 276 -10.57 19.40 1.54
N SER A 277 -9.70 19.54 2.53
CA SER A 277 -8.60 18.61 2.78
C SER A 277 -9.09 17.33 3.46
N TYR A 278 -8.32 16.25 3.34
CA TYR A 278 -8.51 15.07 4.18
C TYR A 278 -8.14 15.39 5.63
N GLN A 279 -8.89 14.84 6.57
CA GLN A 279 -8.56 14.82 7.99
C GLN A 279 -8.68 13.41 8.53
N ARG A 280 -7.91 13.10 9.58
CA ARG A 280 -7.99 11.81 10.28
C ARG A 280 -9.24 11.79 11.17
N ILE A 281 -9.91 10.65 11.17
CA ILE A 281 -11.05 10.34 12.04
C ILE A 281 -10.84 8.96 12.66
N SER A 282 -11.47 8.69 13.80
CA SER A 282 -11.52 7.32 14.33
C SER A 282 -12.27 6.41 13.35
N ALA A 283 -11.75 5.19 13.15
CA ALA A 283 -12.48 4.14 12.45
C ALA A 283 -13.58 3.56 13.36
N GLY A 284 -14.54 2.87 12.76
CA GLY A 284 -15.73 2.35 13.41
C GLY A 284 -17.00 3.10 13.02
N ASP A 285 -18.08 2.87 13.77
CA ASP A 285 -19.36 3.51 13.55
C ASP A 285 -19.37 4.92 14.15
N GLY A 286 -19.87 5.90 13.39
CA GLY A 286 -20.05 7.26 13.88
C GLY A 286 -21.25 7.96 13.23
N ALA A 287 -21.88 8.86 13.97
CA ALA A 287 -23.03 9.63 13.52
C ALA A 287 -22.58 10.81 12.63
N LEU A 288 -22.69 10.63 11.32
CA LEU A 288 -22.37 11.65 10.33
C LEU A 288 -23.60 12.53 10.07
N THR A 289 -23.49 13.81 10.40
CA THR A 289 -24.55 14.81 10.14
C THR A 289 -24.04 15.88 9.21
N VAL A 290 -24.82 16.17 8.16
CA VAL A 290 -24.51 17.17 7.13
C VAL A 290 -25.64 18.17 7.01
N LYS A 291 -25.28 19.45 7.02
CA LYS A 291 -26.18 20.58 6.82
C LYS A 291 -25.77 21.37 5.57
N VAL A 292 -26.76 21.82 4.81
CA VAL A 292 -26.59 22.74 3.69
C VAL A 292 -27.41 23.99 3.96
N ALA A 293 -26.76 25.16 3.92
CA ALA A 293 -27.35 26.45 4.26
C ALA A 293 -28.11 26.44 5.61
N GLY A 294 -27.57 25.73 6.60
CA GLY A 294 -28.15 25.59 7.94
C GLY A 294 -29.23 24.50 8.09
N THR A 295 -29.72 23.93 6.99
CA THR A 295 -30.73 22.85 7.01
C THR A 295 -30.06 21.49 7.03
N THR A 296 -30.45 20.59 7.93
CA THR A 296 -29.96 19.21 7.94
C THR A 296 -30.45 18.46 6.70
N VAL A 297 -29.51 18.00 5.89
CA VAL A 297 -29.76 17.20 4.67
C VAL A 297 -29.65 15.72 4.97
N SER A 298 -28.70 15.32 5.82
CA SER A 298 -28.51 13.93 6.22
C SER A 298 -28.05 13.87 7.67
N SER A 299 -28.54 12.86 8.39
CA SER A 299 -28.02 12.44 9.70
C SER A 299 -28.12 10.92 9.74
N ALA A 300 -26.98 10.25 9.63
CA ALA A 300 -26.91 8.79 9.51
C ALA A 300 -25.65 8.26 10.19
N THR A 301 -25.76 7.08 10.80
CA THR A 301 -24.59 6.31 11.22
C THR A 301 -23.86 5.78 10.00
N GLN A 302 -22.55 5.97 9.95
CA GLN A 302 -21.66 5.46 8.91
C GLN A 302 -20.54 4.65 9.55
N THR A 303 -20.12 3.57 8.89
CA THR A 303 -19.00 2.74 9.32
C THR A 303 -17.75 3.11 8.53
N PHE A 304 -16.71 3.59 9.22
CA PHE A 304 -15.41 3.91 8.64
C PHE A 304 -14.44 2.76 8.87
N LYS A 305 -13.82 2.24 7.81
CA LYS A 305 -12.85 1.15 7.90
C LYS A 305 -11.47 1.69 8.28
N PRO A 306 -10.70 1.02 9.16
CA PRO A 306 -9.35 1.45 9.48
C PRO A 306 -8.45 1.47 8.24
N GLY A 307 -7.60 2.50 8.15
CA GLY A 307 -6.71 2.74 7.03
C GLY A 307 -7.41 3.17 5.73
N ALA A 308 -8.73 3.35 5.70
CA ALA A 308 -9.47 3.74 4.50
C ALA A 308 -9.64 5.26 4.38
N ASP A 309 -9.88 5.72 3.15
CA ASP A 309 -10.10 7.12 2.81
C ASP A 309 -11.52 7.31 2.28
N TYR A 310 -12.12 8.48 2.54
CA TYR A 310 -13.48 8.79 2.13
C TYR A 310 -13.65 10.23 1.62
N THR A 311 -14.49 10.38 0.60
CA THR A 311 -14.95 11.67 0.11
C THR A 311 -16.44 11.80 0.40
N LEU A 312 -16.80 12.76 1.24
CA LEU A 312 -18.19 13.14 1.51
C LEU A 312 -18.58 14.27 0.57
N ILE A 313 -19.50 14.01 -0.35
CA ILE A 313 -20.05 15.05 -1.23
C ILE A 313 -21.38 15.56 -0.68
N ALA A 314 -21.56 16.87 -0.71
CA ALA A 314 -22.85 17.53 -0.53
C ALA A 314 -23.12 18.41 -1.75
N TYR A 315 -24.24 18.18 -2.43
CA TYR A 315 -24.61 18.84 -3.69
C TYR A 315 -26.11 19.10 -3.74
N GLY A 316 -26.58 19.85 -4.75
CA GLY A 316 -27.99 20.19 -4.90
C GLY A 316 -28.38 21.52 -4.26
N THR A 317 -29.63 21.93 -4.49
CA THR A 317 -30.20 23.15 -3.93
C THR A 317 -30.69 22.92 -2.51
N ALA A 318 -30.38 23.83 -1.59
CA ALA A 318 -30.85 23.76 -0.21
C ALA A 318 -32.38 23.56 -0.13
N GLY A 319 -32.83 22.59 0.66
CA GLY A 319 -34.23 22.18 0.72
C GLY A 319 -34.40 20.74 0.22
N SER A 320 -35.36 20.52 -0.69
CA SER A 320 -35.73 19.17 -1.16
C SER A 320 -34.68 18.49 -2.04
N ASP A 321 -33.83 19.28 -2.71
CA ASP A 321 -32.97 18.76 -3.78
C ASP A 321 -31.52 18.58 -3.32
N ALA A 322 -31.20 19.01 -2.09
CA ALA A 322 -29.90 18.80 -1.49
C ALA A 322 -29.72 17.32 -1.17
N ALA A 323 -28.55 16.79 -1.52
CA ALA A 323 -28.22 15.39 -1.33
C ALA A 323 -26.78 15.23 -0.84
N VAL A 324 -26.53 14.09 -0.19
CA VAL A 324 -25.24 13.74 0.38
C VAL A 324 -24.89 12.31 -0.01
N LYS A 325 -23.64 12.08 -0.40
CA LYS A 325 -23.09 10.74 -0.60
C LYS A 325 -21.71 10.62 0.04
N LEU A 326 -21.48 9.51 0.71
CA LEU A 326 -20.17 9.12 1.20
C LEU A 326 -19.56 8.13 0.19
N ILE A 327 -18.38 8.45 -0.31
CA ILE A 327 -17.67 7.68 -1.33
C ILE A 327 -16.41 7.13 -0.69
N SER A 328 -16.17 5.83 -0.83
CA SER A 328 -14.88 5.24 -0.47
C SER A 328 -13.84 5.56 -1.53
N ASP A 329 -12.70 6.05 -1.09
CA ASP A 329 -11.59 6.42 -1.95
C ASP A 329 -10.54 5.30 -2.00
N ASP A 330 -10.05 5.05 -3.20
CA ASP A 330 -8.89 4.20 -3.45
C ASP A 330 -7.72 5.09 -3.89
N ASN A 331 -7.01 5.63 -2.90
CA ASN A 331 -5.83 6.45 -3.10
C ASN A 331 -4.54 5.59 -3.17
N ARG A 332 -4.63 4.34 -3.61
CA ARG A 332 -3.44 3.50 -3.82
C ARG A 332 -2.67 4.01 -5.03
N LEU A 333 -1.34 3.93 -4.98
CA LEU A 333 -0.53 4.29 -6.12
C LEU A 333 -0.77 3.29 -7.26
N PRO A 334 -0.67 3.67 -8.53
CA PRO A 334 -0.65 2.70 -9.62
C PRO A 334 0.51 1.72 -9.41
N THR A 335 0.32 0.46 -9.78
CA THR A 335 1.36 -0.58 -9.62
C THR A 335 2.50 -0.46 -10.63
N SER A 336 2.38 0.43 -11.61
CA SER A 336 3.38 0.70 -12.65
C SER A 336 3.91 2.13 -12.55
N SER A 337 5.25 2.26 -12.55
CA SER A 337 5.97 3.53 -12.41
C SER A 337 5.84 4.50 -13.59
N THR A 338 5.13 4.12 -14.66
CA THR A 338 4.91 4.96 -15.84
C THR A 338 3.48 5.45 -15.96
N ARG A 339 2.64 5.13 -14.97
CA ARG A 339 1.21 5.39 -14.99
C ARG A 339 0.81 6.35 -13.88
N TYR A 340 -0.26 7.09 -14.10
CA TYR A 340 -1.07 7.75 -13.08
C TYR A 340 -2.43 7.06 -12.98
N ARG A 341 -3.19 7.37 -11.92
CA ARG A 341 -4.60 7.04 -11.77
C ARG A 341 -5.43 8.32 -11.77
N MET A 342 -6.59 8.30 -12.41
CA MET A 342 -7.52 9.43 -12.41
C MET A 342 -8.96 8.95 -12.25
N ARG A 343 -9.80 9.75 -11.62
CA ARG A 343 -11.25 9.57 -11.61
C ARG A 343 -11.98 10.90 -11.73
N LEU A 344 -13.28 10.82 -12.00
CA LEU A 344 -14.19 11.95 -12.05
C LEU A 344 -15.22 11.85 -10.91
N ILE A 345 -15.48 12.96 -10.23
CA ILE A 345 -16.58 13.12 -9.28
C ILE A 345 -17.53 14.20 -9.77
N ASN A 346 -18.80 13.86 -9.95
CA ASN A 346 -19.84 14.81 -10.26
C ASN A 346 -20.58 15.23 -8.97
N ALA A 347 -20.21 16.37 -8.41
CA ALA A 347 -20.88 17.01 -7.28
C ALA A 347 -21.59 18.31 -7.73
N ALA A 348 -22.04 18.36 -8.99
CA ALA A 348 -22.89 19.41 -9.53
C ALA A 348 -24.29 18.87 -9.79
N SER A 349 -25.30 19.75 -9.79
CA SER A 349 -26.68 19.40 -10.09
C SER A 349 -26.94 19.33 -11.60
N THR A 350 -26.11 18.60 -12.34
CA THR A 350 -26.27 18.46 -13.80
C THR A 350 -27.50 17.62 -14.14
N THR A 351 -28.19 17.94 -15.24
CA THR A 351 -29.32 17.13 -15.71
C THR A 351 -28.83 15.83 -16.36
N ASP A 352 -27.77 15.92 -17.15
CA ASP A 352 -27.13 14.79 -17.80
C ASP A 352 -25.89 14.31 -17.03
N PRO A 353 -25.51 13.02 -17.13
CA PRO A 353 -24.20 12.55 -16.72
C PRO A 353 -23.06 13.31 -17.42
N ILE A 354 -21.86 13.24 -16.84
CA ILE A 354 -20.68 13.91 -17.38
C ILE A 354 -19.59 12.92 -17.79
N THR A 355 -18.81 13.35 -18.78
CA THR A 355 -17.67 12.62 -19.35
C THR A 355 -16.39 13.39 -19.08
N LEU A 356 -15.35 12.70 -18.64
CA LEU A 356 -13.98 13.21 -18.51
C LEU A 356 -13.17 12.72 -19.70
N SER A 357 -12.53 13.65 -20.40
CA SER A 357 -11.60 13.38 -21.49
C SER A 357 -10.21 13.89 -21.15
N VAL A 358 -9.19 13.16 -21.60
CA VAL A 358 -7.79 13.58 -21.57
C VAL A 358 -7.24 13.54 -22.99
N ASP A 359 -6.65 14.63 -23.45
CA ASP A 359 -6.15 14.80 -24.83
C ASP A 359 -7.18 14.39 -25.89
N TYR A 360 -8.41 14.88 -25.71
CA TYR A 360 -9.58 14.63 -26.57
C TYR A 360 -10.10 13.17 -26.57
N ALA A 361 -9.47 12.27 -25.82
CA ALA A 361 -9.93 10.89 -25.65
C ALA A 361 -10.79 10.77 -24.37
N ALA A 362 -12.01 10.25 -24.52
CA ALA A 362 -12.85 9.95 -23.37
C ALA A 362 -12.18 8.90 -22.48
N LEU A 363 -11.93 9.27 -21.23
CA LEU A 363 -11.24 8.45 -20.24
C LEU A 363 -12.24 7.81 -19.26
N VAL A 364 -13.30 8.55 -18.93
CA VAL A 364 -14.44 8.10 -18.10
C VAL A 364 -15.71 8.70 -18.68
N THR A 365 -16.78 7.91 -18.84
CA THR A 365 -18.08 8.39 -19.33
C THR A 365 -19.19 8.19 -18.29
N ASP A 366 -20.31 8.88 -18.50
CA ASP A 366 -21.59 8.62 -17.84
C ASP A 366 -21.60 8.76 -16.30
N VAL A 367 -20.82 9.70 -15.75
CA VAL A 367 -20.79 9.95 -14.31
C VAL A 367 -21.99 10.81 -13.90
N SER A 368 -22.99 10.14 -13.31
CA SER A 368 -24.21 10.77 -12.83
C SER A 368 -23.96 11.76 -11.67
N PRO A 369 -24.82 12.78 -11.48
CA PRO A 369 -24.79 13.65 -10.30
C PRO A 369 -24.74 12.85 -8.99
N GLY A 370 -23.93 13.31 -8.05
CA GLY A 370 -23.75 12.65 -6.77
C GLY A 370 -22.92 11.37 -6.81
N SER A 371 -22.17 11.11 -7.88
CA SER A 371 -21.42 9.87 -8.06
C SER A 371 -19.95 10.12 -8.38
N ALA A 372 -19.12 9.09 -8.14
CA ALA A 372 -17.74 9.02 -8.58
C ALA A 372 -17.59 7.88 -9.59
N SER A 373 -16.70 8.07 -10.57
CA SER A 373 -16.23 6.95 -11.37
C SER A 373 -15.27 6.05 -10.59
N SER A 374 -15.04 4.85 -11.12
CA SER A 374 -13.84 4.10 -10.76
C SER A 374 -12.58 4.88 -11.19
N PHE A 375 -11.46 4.60 -10.54
CA PHE A 375 -10.16 5.06 -11.03
C PHE A 375 -9.78 4.30 -12.30
N VAL A 376 -9.24 5.04 -13.26
CA VAL A 376 -8.66 4.52 -14.49
C VAL A 376 -7.18 4.90 -14.55
N THR A 377 -6.38 4.06 -15.20
CA THR A 377 -4.93 4.30 -15.34
C THR A 377 -4.59 4.81 -16.73
N ALA A 378 -3.71 5.81 -16.81
CA ALA A 378 -3.16 6.31 -18.05
C ALA A 378 -1.66 6.61 -17.91
N THR A 379 -0.96 6.82 -19.03
CA THR A 379 0.48 7.12 -19.03
C THR A 379 0.74 8.54 -18.56
N TYR A 380 1.86 8.76 -17.86
CA TYR A 380 2.40 10.09 -17.59
C TYR A 380 2.24 11.06 -18.77
N ASN A 381 1.80 12.29 -18.47
CA ASN A 381 1.72 13.39 -19.41
C ASN A 381 1.91 14.71 -18.64
N ASP A 382 2.96 15.48 -18.93
CA ASP A 382 3.26 16.76 -18.28
C ASP A 382 2.50 17.97 -18.84
N GLU A 383 1.86 17.81 -19.99
CA GLU A 383 1.16 18.87 -20.73
C GLU A 383 -0.23 18.38 -21.17
N ALA A 384 -0.94 17.67 -20.29
CA ALA A 384 -2.23 17.08 -20.63
C ALA A 384 -3.34 18.13 -20.71
N ARG A 385 -4.21 18.00 -21.71
CA ARG A 385 -5.50 18.70 -21.72
C ARG A 385 -6.56 17.85 -21.06
N ILE A 386 -7.26 18.40 -20.07
CA ILE A 386 -8.38 17.74 -19.39
C ILE A 386 -9.67 18.49 -19.69
N ASP A 387 -10.69 17.78 -20.14
CA ASP A 387 -12.01 18.33 -20.43
C ASP A 387 -13.10 17.57 -19.69
N ILE A 388 -14.13 18.28 -19.24
CA ILE A 388 -15.41 17.71 -18.82
C ILE A 388 -16.51 18.20 -19.74
N THR A 389 -17.31 17.28 -20.26
CA THR A 389 -18.49 17.57 -21.08
C THR A 389 -19.72 16.87 -20.53
N THR A 390 -20.92 17.28 -20.97
CA THR A 390 -22.12 16.45 -20.80
C THR A 390 -22.01 15.20 -21.67
N SER A 391 -22.44 14.05 -21.17
CA SER A 391 -22.37 12.78 -21.91
C SER A 391 -23.30 12.75 -23.13
N SER A 392 -24.32 13.62 -23.18
CA SER A 392 -25.17 13.85 -24.35
C SER A 392 -24.46 14.57 -25.51
N GLY A 393 -23.23 15.04 -25.30
CA GLY A 393 -22.53 15.97 -26.19
C GLY A 393 -22.97 17.42 -25.92
N GLY A 394 -22.06 18.38 -26.09
CA GLY A 394 -22.33 19.79 -25.77
C GLY A 394 -21.07 20.59 -25.50
N ASP A 395 -21.26 21.74 -24.84
CA ASP A 395 -20.18 22.64 -24.42
C ASP A 395 -19.29 22.02 -23.34
N TYR A 396 -18.03 22.46 -23.29
CA TYR A 396 -17.13 22.12 -22.20
C TYR A 396 -17.62 22.75 -20.89
N LEU A 397 -17.89 21.91 -19.89
CA LEU A 397 -18.23 22.34 -18.53
C LEU A 397 -16.98 22.73 -17.73
N TYR A 398 -15.83 22.17 -18.10
CA TYR A 398 -14.52 22.48 -17.56
C TYR A 398 -13.45 22.12 -18.58
N THR A 399 -12.42 22.96 -18.67
CA THR A 399 -11.19 22.67 -19.40
C THR A 399 -10.01 23.09 -18.53
N GLN A 400 -9.01 22.21 -18.44
CA GLN A 400 -7.69 22.50 -17.91
C GLN A 400 -6.67 22.22 -19.00
N GLU A 401 -5.98 23.26 -19.43
CA GLU A 401 -4.80 23.13 -20.30
C GLU A 401 -3.56 22.86 -19.43
N ASP A 402 -2.54 22.27 -20.04
CA ASP A 402 -1.19 22.09 -19.49
C ASP A 402 -1.16 21.42 -18.10
N ALA A 403 -2.02 20.42 -17.89
CA ALA A 403 -2.06 19.67 -16.64
C ALA A 403 -0.86 18.71 -16.53
N ASN A 404 -0.08 18.88 -15.46
CA ASN A 404 1.05 18.00 -15.16
C ASN A 404 0.60 16.72 -14.43
N LEU A 405 0.35 15.65 -15.20
CA LEU A 405 -0.08 14.33 -14.73
C LEU A 405 1.11 13.39 -14.57
N GLN A 406 1.66 13.37 -13.36
CA GLN A 406 2.90 12.69 -12.97
C GLN A 406 2.73 11.18 -12.83
N SER A 407 3.79 10.43 -13.14
CA SER A 407 3.89 9.01 -12.76
C SER A 407 3.66 8.82 -11.27
N TYR A 408 2.99 7.72 -10.90
CA TYR A 408 2.48 7.45 -9.56
C TYR A 408 1.46 8.46 -9.01
N GLY A 409 1.06 9.48 -9.78
CA GLY A 409 0.03 10.41 -9.33
C GLY A 409 -1.33 9.74 -9.22
N VAL A 410 -2.10 10.14 -8.20
CA VAL A 410 -3.51 9.81 -8.08
C VAL A 410 -4.31 11.10 -8.14
N TYR A 411 -5.21 11.22 -9.12
CA TYR A 411 -5.92 12.44 -9.41
C TYR A 411 -7.44 12.25 -9.30
N THR A 412 -8.12 13.25 -8.75
CA THR A 412 -9.57 13.37 -8.87
C THR A 412 -9.88 14.70 -9.56
N VAL A 413 -10.67 14.63 -10.64
CA VAL A 413 -11.32 15.80 -11.22
C VAL A 413 -12.71 15.91 -10.61
N PHE A 414 -13.03 17.08 -10.07
CA PHE A 414 -14.35 17.38 -9.52
C PHE A 414 -15.08 18.33 -10.44
N LEU A 415 -16.37 18.07 -10.68
CA LEU A 415 -17.29 19.08 -11.16
C LEU A 415 -18.23 19.47 -10.01
N LEU A 416 -18.26 20.75 -9.65
CA LEU A 416 -18.95 21.26 -8.46
C LEU A 416 -20.08 22.22 -8.83
N GLY A 417 -21.23 22.09 -8.17
CA GLY A 417 -22.29 23.10 -8.20
C GLY A 417 -21.95 24.34 -7.36
N GLY A 418 -22.87 25.31 -7.31
CA GLY A 418 -22.73 26.50 -6.46
C GLY A 418 -22.71 27.83 -7.19
N ASN A 419 -22.15 27.87 -8.40
CA ASN A 419 -22.25 29.00 -9.31
C ASN A 419 -23.30 28.72 -10.39
N SER A 420 -23.66 29.72 -11.19
CA SER A 420 -24.61 29.53 -12.32
C SER A 420 -24.12 28.54 -13.36
N THR A 421 -22.80 28.40 -13.50
CA THR A 421 -22.14 27.33 -14.26
C THR A 421 -21.33 26.46 -13.29
N PRO A 422 -21.27 25.14 -13.49
CA PRO A 422 -20.44 24.28 -12.66
C PRO A 422 -18.97 24.71 -12.66
N THR A 423 -18.26 24.41 -11.59
CA THR A 423 -16.83 24.71 -11.43
C THR A 423 -16.03 23.42 -11.42
N GLY A 424 -15.09 23.29 -12.35
CA GLY A 424 -14.16 22.16 -12.36
C GLY A 424 -12.95 22.39 -11.46
N VAL A 425 -12.48 21.32 -10.80
CA VAL A 425 -11.28 21.35 -9.95
C VAL A 425 -10.49 20.06 -10.16
N LEU A 426 -9.26 20.17 -10.66
CA LEU A 426 -8.28 19.07 -10.62
C LEU A 426 -7.59 19.05 -9.26
N ARG A 427 -7.55 17.89 -8.59
CA ARG A 427 -6.74 17.65 -7.40
C ARG A 427 -5.81 16.47 -7.61
N LYS A 428 -4.55 16.65 -7.20
CA LYS A 428 -3.62 15.56 -6.94
C LYS A 428 -3.89 15.07 -5.51
N ASP A 429 -4.52 13.91 -5.40
CA ASP A 429 -4.78 13.25 -4.11
C ASP A 429 -3.50 12.67 -3.54
N ARG A 430 -2.57 12.24 -4.41
CA ARG A 430 -1.26 11.69 -4.08
C ARG A 430 -0.22 11.94 -5.15
#